data_AF-A0A193G9Z5-F1
#
_entry.id   AF-A0A193G9Z5-F1
#
_cell.length_a   1.000
_cell.length_b   1.000
_cell.length_c   1.000
_cell.angle_alpha   90.00
_cell.angle_beta   90.00
_cell.angle_gamma   90.00
#
_symmetry.space_group_name_H-M   'P 1'
#
loop_
_entity.id
_entity.type
_entity.pdbx_description
1 polymer ?
#
loop_
_entity_poly.entity_id
_entity_poly.type
_entity_poly.pdbx_seq_one_letter_code
_entity_poly.pdbx_strand_id
1 'polypeptide(L)'
;MKLKPSRNSIFGILLRSPWWMSAGIAVLLVLGAIAALPKEYWAIGVFAAIPFAAIAILAGLRQLRTPSASRVEAVAATVVAMPWPVFSKAIQAGFERDGCQVERLNEAGADFALTKKGRIALVSAQRWKAARTGIDTVRKLQAVRESRAAHEAVYIALGDISPSAREYAAAHGISFMTAPDLAKLLRGSGI
;
A
#
# COMPACT_ATOMS: atom_id res chain seq x y z
N MET A 1 -8.61 -10.07 24.41
CA MET A 1 -9.70 -10.24 23.42
C MET A 1 -9.48 -9.27 22.26
N LYS A 2 -9.33 -9.78 21.02
CA LYS A 2 -9.10 -8.96 19.82
C LYS A 2 -10.45 -8.44 19.32
N LEU A 3 -10.77 -7.19 19.60
CA LEU A 3 -11.91 -6.50 18.99
C LEU A 3 -11.59 -6.27 17.50
N LYS A 4 -12.06 -7.20 16.66
CA LYS A 4 -12.05 -7.07 15.20
C LYS A 4 -13.18 -6.09 14.85
N PRO A 5 -12.92 -4.87 14.34
CA PRO A 5 -14.00 -3.95 14.00
C PRO A 5 -14.79 -4.56 12.83
N SER A 6 -16.11 -4.57 12.96
CA SER A 6 -17.03 -5.08 11.94
C SER A 6 -16.90 -4.27 10.65
N ARG A 7 -16.90 -4.96 9.50
CA ARG A 7 -16.70 -4.38 8.15
C ARG A 7 -17.72 -3.32 7.73
N ASN A 8 -18.82 -3.15 8.48
CA ASN A 8 -19.90 -2.20 8.20
C ASN A 8 -20.07 -1.15 9.32
N SER A 9 -19.05 -0.93 10.16
CA SER A 9 -19.11 0.14 11.15
C SER A 9 -18.95 1.51 10.49
N ILE A 10 -19.73 2.50 10.96
CA ILE A 10 -19.70 3.90 10.52
C ILE A 10 -18.26 4.46 10.55
N PHE A 11 -17.44 4.03 11.52
CA PHE A 11 -16.00 4.37 11.60
C PHE A 11 -15.15 3.80 10.46
N GLY A 12 -15.51 2.63 9.92
CA GLY A 12 -14.84 2.02 8.76
C GLY A 12 -15.17 2.69 7.44
N ILE A 13 -16.39 3.24 7.31
CA ILE A 13 -16.82 4.06 6.17
C ILE A 13 -16.16 5.46 6.25
N LEU A 14 -16.05 6.04 7.45
CA LEU A 14 -15.32 7.30 7.69
C LEU A 14 -13.82 7.17 7.42
N LEU A 15 -13.19 6.04 7.74
CA LEU A 15 -11.78 5.80 7.42
C LEU A 15 -11.47 5.67 5.92
N ARG A 16 -12.48 5.36 5.09
CA ARG A 16 -12.37 5.30 3.63
C ARG A 16 -12.80 6.58 2.92
N SER A 17 -13.41 7.51 3.64
CA SER A 17 -13.89 8.77 3.08
C SER A 17 -12.78 9.82 2.96
N PRO A 18 -12.88 10.76 2.00
CA PRO A 18 -12.00 11.92 1.91
C PRO A 18 -11.89 12.62 3.27
N TRP A 19 -10.68 12.99 3.67
CA TRP A 19 -10.39 13.69 4.94
C TRP A 19 -11.27 14.93 5.21
N TRP A 20 -11.78 15.56 4.14
CA TRP A 20 -12.72 16.67 4.20
C TRP A 20 -14.07 16.33 4.81
N MET A 21 -14.53 15.07 4.81
CA MET A 21 -15.77 14.72 5.49
C MET A 21 -15.62 14.76 7.01
N SER A 22 -14.51 14.26 7.55
CA SER A 22 -14.23 14.34 9.00
C SER A 22 -13.95 15.78 9.43
N ALA A 23 -13.23 16.56 8.60
CA ALA A 23 -13.04 17.99 8.82
C ALA A 23 -14.38 18.76 8.76
N GLY A 24 -15.24 18.43 7.80
CA GLY A 24 -16.58 19.02 7.66
C GLY A 24 -17.47 18.72 8.86
N ILE A 25 -17.47 17.49 9.37
CA ILE A 25 -18.22 17.11 10.58
C ILE A 25 -17.68 17.86 11.81
N ALA A 26 -16.36 17.98 11.95
CA ALA A 26 -15.75 18.74 13.05
C ALA A 26 -16.12 20.23 13.00
N VAL A 27 -16.09 20.85 11.82
CA VAL A 27 -16.50 22.25 11.63
C VAL A 27 -17.98 22.44 11.90
N LEU A 28 -18.83 21.50 11.47
CA LEU A 28 -20.27 21.56 11.66
C LEU A 28 -20.66 21.41 13.14
N LEU A 29 -19.95 20.55 13.90
CA LEU A 29 -20.11 20.43 15.35
C LEU A 29 -19.63 21.68 16.09
N VAL A 30 -18.51 22.27 15.69
CA VAL A 30 -17.98 23.50 16.29
C VAL A 30 -18.91 24.69 16.00
N LEU A 31 -19.35 24.87 14.75
CA LEU A 31 -20.28 25.93 14.38
C LEU A 31 -21.66 25.73 15.01
N GLY A 32 -22.14 24.49 15.10
CA GLY A 32 -23.40 24.15 15.78
C GLY A 32 -23.34 24.47 17.28
N ALA A 33 -22.21 24.17 17.94
CA ALA A 33 -22.01 24.52 19.34
C ALA A 33 -21.94 26.04 19.56
N ILE A 34 -21.25 26.77 18.69
CA ILE A 34 -21.14 28.23 18.77
C ILE A 34 -22.50 28.92 18.56
N ALA A 35 -23.34 28.38 17.66
CA ALA A 35 -24.64 28.95 17.32
C ALA A 35 -25.76 28.60 18.32
N ALA A 36 -25.71 27.43 18.95
CA ALA A 36 -26.79 26.92 19.81
C ALA A 36 -26.53 27.08 21.32
N LEU A 37 -25.29 27.28 21.76
CA LEU A 37 -24.94 27.35 23.19
C LEU A 37 -24.54 28.77 23.64
N PRO A 38 -24.92 29.19 24.86
CA PRO A 38 -24.37 30.37 25.52
C PRO A 38 -22.84 30.27 25.66
N LYS A 39 -22.16 31.42 25.67
CA LYS A 39 -20.68 31.51 25.69
C LYS A 39 -20.02 30.71 26.83
N GLU A 40 -20.72 30.53 27.94
CA GLU A 40 -20.25 29.75 29.10
C GLU A 40 -20.06 28.25 28.80
N TYR A 41 -20.76 27.69 27.81
CA TYR A 41 -20.75 26.25 27.50
C TYR A 41 -19.95 25.88 26.24
N TRP A 42 -19.35 26.87 25.54
CA TRP A 42 -18.55 26.62 24.34
C TRP A 42 -17.36 25.70 24.60
N ALA A 43 -16.80 25.72 25.81
CA ALA A 43 -15.70 24.83 26.20
C ALA A 43 -16.08 23.34 26.05
N ILE A 44 -17.31 22.95 26.37
CA ILE A 44 -17.79 21.57 26.27
C ILE A 44 -17.85 21.13 24.79
N GLY A 45 -18.33 22.02 23.91
CA GLY A 45 -18.37 21.78 22.46
C GLY A 45 -16.98 21.67 21.83
N VAL A 46 -16.05 22.53 22.25
CA VAL A 46 -14.64 22.49 21.79
C VAL A 46 -13.97 21.19 22.22
N PHE A 47 -14.12 20.79 23.49
CA PHE A 47 -13.55 19.51 23.98
C PHE A 47 -14.14 18.29 23.26
N ALA A 48 -15.43 18.30 22.94
CA ALA A 48 -16.07 17.24 22.16
C ALA A 48 -15.54 17.15 20.71
N ALA A 49 -15.08 18.26 20.12
CA ALA A 49 -14.56 18.32 18.76
C ALA A 49 -13.09 17.89 18.63
N ILE A 50 -12.29 17.94 19.70
CA ILE A 50 -10.87 17.55 19.72
C ILE A 50 -10.61 16.16 19.10
N PRO A 51 -11.31 15.07 19.47
CA PRO A 51 -11.04 13.75 18.88
C PRO A 51 -11.29 13.72 17.36
N PHE A 52 -12.28 14.47 16.85
CA PHE A 52 -12.57 14.55 15.42
C PHE A 52 -11.54 15.41 14.68
N ALA A 53 -11.12 16.52 15.27
CA ALA A 53 -10.05 17.36 14.74
C ALA A 53 -8.70 16.61 14.68
N ALA A 54 -8.38 15.83 15.72
CA ALA A 54 -7.18 14.99 15.74
C ALA A 54 -7.22 13.92 14.63
N ILE A 55 -8.36 13.27 14.41
CA ILE A 55 -8.53 12.31 13.31
C ILE A 55 -8.39 13.00 11.95
N ALA A 56 -8.97 14.20 11.78
CA ALA A 56 -8.86 14.97 10.54
C ALA A 56 -7.42 15.38 10.23
N ILE A 57 -6.67 15.84 11.22
CA ILE A 57 -5.24 16.19 11.08
C ILE A 57 -4.41 14.93 10.75
N LEU A 58 -4.62 13.83 11.46
CA LEU A 58 -3.91 12.58 11.22
C LEU A 58 -4.20 12.00 9.82
N ALA A 59 -5.46 12.08 9.38
CA ALA A 59 -5.89 11.68 8.05
C ALA A 59 -5.31 12.62 6.97
N GLY A 60 -5.32 13.93 7.20
CA GLY A 60 -4.73 14.92 6.29
C GLY A 60 -3.22 14.72 6.12
N LEU A 61 -2.48 14.49 7.21
CA LEU A 61 -1.05 14.17 7.15
C LEU A 61 -0.79 12.84 6.42
N ARG A 62 -1.65 11.84 6.57
CA ARG A 62 -1.58 10.59 5.80
C ARG A 62 -1.87 10.80 4.31
N GLN A 63 -2.84 11.64 3.99
CA GLN A 63 -3.23 11.94 2.62
C GLN A 63 -2.16 12.75 1.88
N LEU A 64 -1.51 13.70 2.57
CA LEU A 64 -0.36 14.46 2.05
C LEU A 64 0.88 13.56 1.79
N ARG A 65 1.00 12.45 2.52
CA ARG A 65 2.09 11.46 2.33
C ARG A 65 1.74 10.36 1.31
N THR A 66 0.48 10.25 0.91
CA THR A 66 0.07 9.32 -0.15
C THR A 66 0.36 9.98 -1.49
N PRO A 67 1.19 9.38 -2.37
CA PRO A 67 1.41 9.92 -3.70
C PRO A 67 0.05 10.11 -4.41
N SER A 68 -0.16 11.26 -5.06
CA SER A 68 -1.44 11.57 -5.72
C SER A 68 -1.81 10.43 -6.68
N ALA A 69 -3.09 10.05 -6.72
CA ALA A 69 -3.58 8.98 -7.59
C ALA A 69 -3.11 9.17 -9.05
N SER A 70 -3.13 10.43 -9.53
CA SER A 70 -2.61 10.81 -10.83
C SER A 70 -1.12 10.52 -11.04
N ARG A 71 -0.28 10.70 -10.02
CA ARG A 71 1.16 10.40 -10.12
C ARG A 71 1.40 8.89 -10.08
N VAL A 72 0.61 8.15 -9.30
CA VAL A 72 0.67 6.69 -9.27
C VAL A 72 0.26 6.11 -10.62
N GLU A 73 -0.79 6.65 -11.24
CA GLU A 73 -1.24 6.27 -12.58
C GLU A 73 -0.21 6.64 -13.66
N ALA A 74 0.37 7.84 -13.60
CA ALA A 74 1.42 8.26 -14.53
C ALA A 74 2.65 7.36 -14.44
N VAL A 75 3.14 7.06 -13.23
CA VAL A 75 4.24 6.13 -13.03
C VAL A 75 3.85 4.72 -13.48
N ALA A 76 2.64 4.24 -13.16
CA ALA A 76 2.18 2.94 -13.63
C ALA A 76 2.14 2.87 -15.16
N ALA A 77 1.66 3.91 -15.85
CA ALA A 77 1.63 4.00 -17.30
C ALA A 77 3.03 3.99 -17.91
N THR A 78 3.94 4.83 -17.38
CA THR A 78 5.35 4.86 -17.81
C THR A 78 6.01 3.52 -17.59
N VAL A 79 5.81 2.92 -16.41
CA VAL A 79 6.39 1.62 -16.10
C VAL A 79 5.81 0.61 -17.09
N VAL A 80 4.49 0.44 -17.27
CA VAL A 80 3.85 -0.49 -18.23
C VAL A 80 4.40 -0.36 -19.66
N ALA A 81 4.74 0.84 -20.10
CA ALA A 81 5.34 1.07 -21.41
C ALA A 81 6.78 0.52 -21.53
N MET A 82 7.51 0.32 -20.42
CA MET A 82 8.90 -0.15 -20.43
C MET A 82 9.04 -1.61 -20.85
N PRO A 83 10.10 -1.94 -21.61
CA PRO A 83 10.49 -3.32 -21.85
C PRO A 83 11.11 -3.94 -20.59
N TRP A 84 10.99 -5.27 -20.46
CA TRP A 84 11.47 -6.03 -19.30
C TRP A 84 12.94 -5.74 -18.88
N PRO A 85 13.92 -5.62 -19.81
CA PRO A 85 15.30 -5.33 -19.43
C PRO A 85 15.48 -3.99 -18.70
N VAL A 86 14.72 -2.96 -19.10
CA VAL A 86 14.76 -1.63 -18.47
C VAL A 86 14.11 -1.68 -17.09
N PHE A 87 12.93 -2.29 -17.01
CA PHE A 87 12.18 -2.44 -15.76
C PHE A 87 12.95 -3.25 -14.70
N SER A 88 13.49 -4.40 -15.10
CA SER A 88 14.27 -5.27 -14.22
C SER A 88 15.52 -4.57 -13.66
N LYS A 89 16.19 -3.73 -14.47
CA LYS A 89 17.33 -2.92 -14.02
C LYS A 89 16.90 -1.81 -13.07
N ALA A 90 15.79 -1.13 -13.34
CA ALA A 90 15.27 -0.06 -12.48
C ALA A 90 14.85 -0.58 -11.10
N ILE A 91 14.18 -1.74 -11.05
CA ILE A 91 13.81 -2.41 -9.79
C ILE A 91 15.04 -2.84 -9.00
N GLN A 92 16.02 -3.46 -9.68
CA GLN A 92 17.27 -3.87 -9.05
C GLN A 92 17.97 -2.68 -8.39
N ALA A 93 18.15 -1.58 -9.13
CA ALA A 93 18.74 -0.35 -8.58
C ALA A 93 17.91 0.25 -7.42
N GLY A 94 16.58 0.11 -7.45
CA GLY A 94 15.70 0.49 -6.35
C GLY A 94 15.96 -0.31 -5.08
N PHE A 95 16.04 -1.63 -5.19
CA PHE A 95 16.30 -2.50 -4.04
C PHE A 95 17.74 -2.38 -3.52
N GLU A 96 18.72 -2.21 -4.39
CA GLU A 96 20.12 -1.94 -4.01
C GLU A 96 20.24 -0.64 -3.22
N ARG A 97 19.51 0.41 -3.61
CA ARG A 97 19.44 1.68 -2.87
C ARG A 97 18.84 1.52 -1.47
N ASP A 98 17.87 0.63 -1.32
CA ASP A 98 17.29 0.29 -0.02
C ASP A 98 18.22 -0.60 0.84
N GLY A 99 19.43 -0.90 0.35
CA GLY A 99 20.44 -1.71 1.04
C GLY A 99 20.16 -3.21 0.99
N CYS A 100 19.41 -3.68 -0.01
CA CYS A 100 19.25 -5.10 -0.31
C CYS A 100 20.31 -5.53 -1.32
N GLN A 101 20.93 -6.69 -1.12
CA GLN A 101 21.66 -7.35 -2.19
C GLN A 101 20.68 -8.05 -3.13
N VAL A 102 20.76 -7.77 -4.42
CA VAL A 102 19.84 -8.30 -5.43
C VAL A 102 20.56 -9.33 -6.29
N GLU A 103 20.05 -10.55 -6.30
CA GLU A 103 20.48 -11.63 -7.18
C GLU A 103 19.37 -11.92 -8.20
N ARG A 104 19.71 -12.00 -9.48
CA ARG A 104 18.74 -12.37 -10.52
C ARG A 104 18.57 -13.89 -10.56
N LEU A 105 17.33 -14.32 -10.47
CA LEU A 105 16.93 -15.72 -10.61
C LEU A 105 16.26 -15.93 -11.97
N ASN A 106 16.56 -17.05 -12.61
CA ASN A 106 15.88 -17.51 -13.83
C ASN A 106 14.93 -18.68 -13.51
N GLU A 107 14.21 -18.60 -12.39
CA GLU A 107 13.30 -19.66 -11.95
C GLU A 107 11.85 -19.33 -12.30
N ALA A 108 11.08 -20.35 -12.66
CA ALA A 108 9.68 -20.20 -13.02
C ALA A 108 8.82 -19.83 -11.79
N GLY A 109 8.73 -18.55 -11.47
CA GLY A 109 7.94 -18.04 -10.35
C GLY A 109 8.65 -17.00 -9.47
N ALA A 110 9.98 -16.83 -9.62
CA ALA A 110 10.75 -15.79 -8.95
C ALA A 110 11.87 -15.28 -9.87
N ASP A 111 11.96 -13.95 -10.01
CA ASP A 111 12.92 -13.27 -10.88
C ASP A 111 14.11 -12.71 -10.10
N PHE A 112 13.93 -12.45 -8.80
CA PHE A 112 15.00 -11.94 -7.94
C PHE A 112 14.98 -12.57 -6.56
N ALA A 113 16.17 -12.78 -6.01
CA ALA A 113 16.38 -12.98 -4.58
C ALA A 113 16.99 -11.70 -4.00
N LEU A 114 16.35 -11.17 -2.97
CA LEU A 114 16.82 -10.05 -2.18
C LEU A 114 17.38 -10.59 -0.87
N THR A 115 18.61 -10.22 -0.54
CA THR A 115 19.21 -10.55 0.75
C THR A 115 19.49 -9.28 1.53
N LYS A 116 18.94 -9.19 2.75
CA LYS A 116 19.17 -8.06 3.64
C LYS A 116 19.29 -8.55 5.09
N LYS A 117 20.43 -8.25 5.72
CA LYS A 117 20.72 -8.63 7.13
C LYS A 117 20.45 -10.13 7.41
N GLY A 118 20.85 -11.01 6.50
CA GLY A 118 20.68 -12.46 6.63
C GLY A 118 19.26 -12.98 6.35
N ARG A 119 18.30 -12.11 6.00
CA ARG A 119 16.96 -12.51 5.54
C ARG A 119 16.92 -12.52 4.02
N ILE A 120 16.33 -13.57 3.46
CA ILE A 120 16.13 -13.74 2.02
C ILE A 120 14.66 -13.48 1.70
N ALA A 121 14.40 -12.61 0.73
CA ALA A 121 13.08 -12.34 0.18
C ALA A 121 13.08 -12.61 -1.33
N LEU A 122 12.09 -13.36 -1.82
CA LEU A 122 11.94 -13.61 -3.25
C LEU A 122 10.99 -12.60 -3.88
N VAL A 123 11.31 -12.17 -5.09
CA VAL A 123 10.48 -11.24 -5.85
C VAL A 123 10.12 -11.83 -7.20
N SER A 124 8.83 -11.88 -7.50
CA SER A 124 8.34 -12.15 -8.85
C SER A 124 7.87 -10.85 -9.50
N ALA A 125 8.47 -10.54 -10.64
CA ALA A 125 8.23 -9.32 -11.37
C ALA A 125 7.95 -9.58 -12.86
N GLN A 126 8.21 -10.76 -13.43
CA GLN A 126 8.12 -11.03 -14.88
C GLN A 126 6.75 -10.70 -15.50
N ARG A 127 5.67 -10.97 -14.76
CA ARG A 127 4.28 -10.83 -15.22
C ARG A 127 3.57 -9.59 -14.64
N TRP A 128 4.34 -8.60 -14.22
CA TRP A 128 3.86 -7.33 -13.67
C TRP A 128 2.82 -6.59 -14.54
N LYS A 129 2.86 -6.74 -15.88
CA LYS A 129 1.88 -6.16 -16.83
C LYS A 129 0.56 -6.94 -16.96
N ALA A 130 0.42 -8.08 -16.28
CA ALA A 130 -0.79 -8.89 -16.40
C ALA A 130 -2.01 -8.08 -15.95
N ALA A 131 -3.04 -8.00 -16.80
CA ALA A 131 -4.29 -7.31 -16.49
C ALA A 131 -4.94 -7.88 -15.21
N ARG A 132 -4.78 -9.18 -14.97
CA ARG A 132 -5.24 -9.84 -13.75
C ARG A 132 -4.23 -10.88 -13.25
N THR A 133 -3.93 -10.82 -11.95
CA THR A 133 -3.10 -11.81 -11.26
C THR A 133 -3.98 -12.92 -10.68
N GLY A 134 -3.77 -14.14 -11.19
CA GLY A 134 -4.42 -15.36 -10.73
C GLY A 134 -3.72 -16.02 -9.55
N ILE A 135 -4.40 -16.96 -8.90
CA ILE A 135 -3.86 -17.71 -7.76
C ILE A 135 -2.66 -18.59 -8.16
N ASP A 136 -2.64 -19.13 -9.37
CA ASP A 136 -1.54 -19.99 -9.85
C ASP A 136 -0.19 -19.30 -9.83
N THR A 137 -0.14 -18.01 -10.17
CA THR A 137 1.11 -17.25 -10.18
C THR A 137 1.65 -17.06 -8.75
N VAL A 138 0.76 -16.80 -7.80
CA VAL A 138 1.11 -16.69 -6.38
C VAL A 138 1.53 -18.03 -5.80
N ARG A 139 0.88 -19.13 -6.20
CA ARG A 139 1.24 -20.49 -5.79
C ARG A 139 2.63 -20.89 -6.29
N LYS A 140 2.99 -20.52 -7.53
CA LYS A 140 4.34 -20.74 -8.07
C LYS A 140 5.40 -19.99 -7.27
N LEU A 141 5.16 -18.72 -6.95
CA LEU A 141 6.08 -17.95 -6.09
C LEU A 141 6.23 -18.58 -4.70
N GLN A 142 5.13 -19.08 -4.12
CA GLN A 142 5.17 -19.77 -2.82
C GLN A 142 5.99 -21.07 -2.89
N ALA A 143 5.87 -21.85 -3.96
CA ALA A 143 6.66 -23.08 -4.14
C ALA A 143 8.16 -22.78 -4.20
N VAL A 144 8.56 -21.71 -4.89
CA VAL A 144 9.97 -21.28 -4.94
C VAL A 144 10.45 -20.76 -3.59
N ARG A 145 9.58 -20.07 -2.84
CA ARG A 145 9.90 -19.63 -1.48
C ARG A 145 10.18 -20.80 -0.56
N GLU A 146 9.39 -21.86 -0.64
CA GLU A 146 9.58 -23.08 0.15
C GLU A 146 10.88 -23.79 -0.25
N SER A 147 11.17 -23.94 -1.55
CA SER A 147 12.40 -24.59 -2.02
C SER A 147 13.67 -23.84 -1.60
N ARG A 148 13.61 -22.50 -1.54
CA ARG A 148 14.73 -21.62 -1.18
C ARG A 148 14.78 -21.29 0.31
N ALA A 149 13.87 -21.81 1.12
CA ALA A 149 13.67 -21.45 2.53
C ALA A 149 13.64 -19.92 2.76
N ALA A 150 13.05 -19.19 1.81
CA ALA A 150 13.01 -17.73 1.85
C ALA A 150 12.00 -17.24 2.90
N HIS A 151 12.40 -16.20 3.62
CA HIS A 151 11.61 -15.67 4.73
C HIS A 151 10.38 -14.93 4.22
N GLU A 152 10.53 -14.22 3.11
CA GLU A 152 9.51 -13.37 2.52
C GLU A 152 9.35 -13.65 1.02
N ALA A 153 8.15 -13.42 0.51
CA ALA A 153 7.85 -13.47 -0.90
C ALA A 153 7.03 -12.24 -1.30
N VAL A 154 7.44 -11.60 -2.38
CA VAL A 154 6.85 -10.37 -2.90
C VAL A 154 6.46 -10.59 -4.36
N TYR A 155 5.21 -10.33 -4.69
CA TYR A 155 4.73 -10.36 -6.06
C TYR A 155 4.44 -8.93 -6.55
N ILE A 156 5.04 -8.53 -7.67
CA ILE A 156 4.81 -7.22 -8.26
C ILE A 156 3.65 -7.30 -9.24
N ALA A 157 2.57 -6.55 -8.96
CA ALA A 157 1.37 -6.50 -9.78
C ALA A 157 0.98 -5.04 -10.06
N LEU A 158 0.85 -4.69 -11.34
CA LEU A 158 0.23 -3.41 -11.75
C LEU A 158 -1.25 -3.55 -12.10
N GLY A 159 -1.69 -4.74 -12.53
CA GLY A 159 -3.10 -5.02 -12.79
C GLY A 159 -3.86 -5.51 -11.56
N ASP A 160 -5.10 -5.93 -11.79
CA ASP A 160 -5.98 -6.38 -10.71
C ASP A 160 -5.51 -7.69 -10.07
N ILE A 161 -5.65 -7.80 -8.75
CA ILE A 161 -5.37 -9.03 -8.02
C ILE A 161 -6.69 -9.73 -7.73
N SER A 162 -6.82 -10.97 -8.22
CA SER A 162 -8.02 -11.77 -7.96
C SER A 162 -8.26 -11.96 -6.45
N PRO A 163 -9.52 -12.01 -5.99
CA PRO A 163 -9.83 -12.24 -4.57
C PRO A 163 -9.16 -13.50 -4.01
N SER A 164 -9.17 -14.60 -4.77
CA SER A 164 -8.54 -15.87 -4.40
C SER A 164 -7.02 -15.75 -4.26
N ALA A 165 -6.35 -15.00 -5.15
CA ALA A 165 -4.91 -14.74 -5.02
C ALA A 165 -4.60 -13.91 -3.76
N ARG A 166 -5.47 -12.95 -3.42
CA ARG A 166 -5.32 -12.12 -2.22
C ARG A 166 -5.49 -12.93 -0.93
N GLU A 167 -6.49 -13.79 -0.89
CA GLU A 167 -6.73 -14.70 0.25
C GLU A 167 -5.58 -15.68 0.43
N TYR A 168 -5.11 -16.29 -0.65
CA TYR A 168 -3.98 -17.21 -0.62
C TYR A 168 -2.70 -16.51 -0.16
N ALA A 169 -2.40 -15.33 -0.69
CA ALA A 169 -1.25 -14.55 -0.26
C ALA A 169 -1.32 -14.16 1.23
N ALA A 170 -2.50 -13.78 1.73
CA ALA A 170 -2.68 -13.47 3.14
C ALA A 170 -2.50 -14.69 4.05
N ALA A 171 -2.92 -15.87 3.61
CA ALA A 171 -2.74 -17.13 4.34
C ALA A 171 -1.27 -17.57 4.41
N HIS A 172 -0.51 -17.33 3.33
CA HIS A 172 0.89 -17.76 3.23
C HIS A 172 1.91 -16.65 3.54
N GLY A 173 1.48 -15.43 3.87
CA GLY A 173 2.37 -14.31 4.19
C GLY A 173 3.13 -13.76 2.98
N ILE A 174 2.51 -13.80 1.79
CA ILE A 174 3.04 -13.24 0.55
C ILE A 174 2.55 -11.79 0.44
N SER A 175 3.47 -10.88 0.13
CA SER A 175 3.14 -9.45 -0.04
C SER A 175 2.98 -9.10 -1.51
N PHE A 176 2.06 -8.18 -1.80
CA PHE A 176 1.92 -7.61 -3.14
C PHE A 176 2.54 -6.22 -3.17
N MET A 177 3.42 -5.99 -4.12
CA MET A 177 3.92 -4.66 -4.44
C MET A 177 3.07 -4.09 -5.57
N THR A 178 2.30 -3.05 -5.24
CA THR A 178 1.36 -2.41 -6.16
C THR A 178 1.97 -1.17 -6.81
N ALA A 179 1.29 -0.59 -7.79
CA ALA A 179 1.69 0.66 -8.45
C ALA A 179 2.20 1.77 -7.50
N PRO A 180 1.53 2.11 -6.38
CA PRO A 180 2.03 3.14 -5.45
C PRO A 180 3.32 2.77 -4.73
N ASP A 181 3.55 1.48 -4.45
CA ASP A 181 4.78 1.01 -3.81
C ASP A 181 5.94 1.03 -4.80
N LEU A 182 5.67 0.61 -6.04
CA LEU A 182 6.62 0.71 -7.13
C LEU A 182 7.00 2.17 -7.43
N ALA A 183 6.03 3.09 -7.40
CA ALA A 183 6.29 4.52 -7.57
C ALA A 183 7.11 5.14 -6.42
N LYS A 184 7.14 4.52 -5.23
CA LYS A 184 8.07 4.91 -4.15
C LYS A 184 9.46 4.34 -4.41
N LEU A 185 9.55 3.06 -4.75
CA LEU A 185 10.82 2.38 -5.06
C LEU A 185 11.56 3.06 -6.22
N LEU A 186 10.82 3.45 -7.25
CA LEU A 186 11.37 4.05 -8.46
C LEU A 186 11.66 5.56 -8.36
N ARG A 187 11.18 6.23 -7.30
CA ARG A 187 11.31 7.69 -7.14
C ARG A 187 12.76 8.17 -7.08
N GLY A 188 13.69 7.31 -6.66
CA GLY A 188 15.12 7.60 -6.60
C GLY A 188 15.89 7.24 -7.87
N SER A 189 15.26 6.62 -8.86
CA SER A 189 15.93 6.09 -10.09
C SER A 189 15.91 7.06 -11.28
N GLY A 190 15.43 8.29 -11.11
CA GLY A 190 15.47 9.31 -12.16
C GLY A 190 14.56 9.00 -13.36
N ILE A 191 13.37 8.44 -13.10
CA ILE A 191 12.30 8.22 -14.07
C ILE A 191 11.09 9.06 -13.65
#